data_AF-A0A183CIQ0-F1
#
_entry.id   AF-A0A183CIQ0-F1
#
_cell.length_a   1.000
_cell.length_b   1.000
_cell.length_c   1.000
_cell.angle_alpha   90.00
_cell.angle_beta   90.00
_cell.angle_gamma   90.00
#
_symmetry.space_group_name_H-M   'P 1'
#
loop_
_entity.id
_entity.type
_entity.pdbx_description
1 polymer ?
#
loop_
_entity_poly.entity_id
_entity_poly.type
_entity_poly.pdbx_seq_one_letter_code
_entity_poly.pdbx_strand_id
1 'polypeptide(L)'
;RRKFSGRFPGRFPLYRQQDTKRWQTAAKVYQSSRSQVHSPTSGTCAPQHFHFGESLTAEGNLTQKIRQCRSSGSPISLEDIAAVNRQFHQQMECGQRRRTNSALSGSLELEAIAAVHELASQVKQISVSEILPRTSELVFLNIKTYEEHPFTLELTMKGWRICSMHTDCMNGDYHNVALHTRYFQNAKEVLKVISPDHAKHFTDCLAQRLSQLQRTSAHAAGRVMEATD
;
A
#
# COMPACT_ATOMS: atom_id res chain seq x y z
N ARG A 1 59.23 -9.44 13.19
CA ARG A 1 57.83 -9.36 13.72
C ARG A 1 57.54 -7.92 14.16
N ARG A 2 56.87 -7.11 13.34
CA ARG A 2 56.35 -5.78 13.74
C ARG A 2 54.82 -5.82 13.59
N LYS A 3 54.12 -5.49 14.67
CA LYS A 3 52.65 -5.48 14.78
C LYS A 3 52.10 -4.26 14.03
N PHE A 4 51.18 -4.45 13.09
CA PHE A 4 50.33 -3.39 12.55
C PHE A 4 49.06 -3.30 13.39
N SER A 5 48.85 -2.18 14.06
CA SER A 5 47.56 -1.78 14.63
C SER A 5 47.00 -0.62 13.79
N GLY A 6 46.13 -0.93 12.84
CA GLY A 6 45.39 0.07 12.07
C GLY A 6 44.02 0.32 12.69
N ARG A 7 43.84 1.48 13.34
CA ARG A 7 42.50 2.05 13.57
C ARG A 7 42.08 2.74 12.27
N PHE A 8 41.00 2.27 11.64
CA PHE A 8 40.30 3.01 10.60
C PHE A 8 39.14 3.79 11.23
N PRO A 9 39.14 5.13 11.24
CA PRO A 9 37.92 5.88 11.51
C PRO A 9 37.01 5.78 10.28
N GLY A 10 35.77 5.33 10.50
CA GLY A 10 34.75 5.18 9.48
C GLY A 10 34.47 6.50 8.76
N ARG A 11 34.98 6.63 7.52
CA ARG A 11 34.40 7.51 6.52
C ARG A 11 33.20 6.79 5.92
N PHE A 12 32.01 7.16 6.36
CA PHE A 12 30.80 6.89 5.58
C PHE A 12 30.97 7.57 4.20
N PRO A 13 30.62 6.91 3.09
CA PRO A 13 30.79 7.49 1.75
C PRO A 13 30.04 8.82 1.64
N LEU A 14 30.72 9.86 1.15
CA LEU A 14 30.19 11.22 0.96
C LEU A 14 28.88 11.26 0.14
N TYR A 15 28.67 10.29 -0.75
CA TYR A 15 27.44 10.13 -1.52
C TYR A 15 26.20 9.93 -0.63
N ARG A 16 26.34 9.16 0.47
CA ARG A 16 25.24 8.89 1.41
C ARG A 16 24.83 10.14 2.19
N GLN A 17 25.75 11.07 2.46
CA GLN A 17 25.46 12.32 3.17
C GLN A 17 24.80 13.38 2.28
N GLN A 18 25.15 13.42 0.99
CA GLN A 18 24.53 14.33 0.02
C GLN A 18 23.08 13.93 -0.25
N ASP A 19 22.82 12.62 -0.34
CA ASP A 19 21.45 12.10 -0.40
C ASP A 19 20.67 12.50 0.86
N THR A 20 21.19 12.30 2.08
CA THR A 20 20.45 12.68 3.31
C THR A 20 20.04 14.16 3.32
N LYS A 21 20.90 15.07 2.86
CA LYS A 21 20.55 16.50 2.76
C LYS A 21 19.48 16.76 1.70
N ARG A 22 19.57 16.09 0.55
CA ARG A 22 18.56 16.18 -0.51
C ARG A 22 17.21 15.61 -0.05
N TRP A 23 17.22 14.47 0.66
CA TRP A 23 16.05 13.83 1.26
C TRP A 23 15.41 14.68 2.36
N GLN A 24 16.21 15.27 3.25
CA GLN A 24 15.70 16.21 4.27
C GLN A 24 15.11 17.47 3.64
N THR A 25 15.70 17.94 2.54
CA THR A 25 15.16 19.09 1.79
C THR A 25 13.84 18.73 1.13
N ALA A 26 13.76 17.57 0.47
CA ALA A 26 12.51 17.06 -0.12
C ALA A 26 11.42 16.84 0.94
N ALA A 27 11.75 16.28 2.10
CA ALA A 27 10.82 16.10 3.21
C ALA A 27 10.31 17.44 3.76
N LYS A 28 11.17 18.46 3.86
CA LYS A 28 10.77 19.82 4.23
C LYS A 28 9.86 20.46 3.18
N VAL A 29 10.22 20.37 1.90
CA VAL A 29 9.40 20.89 0.79
C VAL A 29 8.03 20.20 0.78
N TYR A 30 7.98 18.88 0.99
CA TYR A 30 6.75 18.13 1.12
C TYR A 30 5.88 18.60 2.29
N GLN A 31 6.48 18.79 3.47
CA GLN A 31 5.79 19.34 4.65
C GLN A 31 5.25 20.75 4.39
N SER A 32 6.01 21.59 3.69
CA SER A 32 5.61 22.96 3.33
C SER A 32 4.46 22.96 2.30
N SER A 33 4.53 22.12 1.26
CA SER A 33 3.50 22.03 0.21
C SER A 33 2.17 21.51 0.74
N ARG A 34 2.17 20.72 1.83
CA ARG A 34 0.96 20.26 2.51
C ARG A 34 0.09 21.40 3.05
N SER A 35 0.70 22.55 3.37
CA SER A 35 -0.02 23.73 3.88
C SER A 35 -0.70 24.59 2.80
N GLN A 36 -0.41 24.35 1.52
CA GLN A 36 -0.92 25.17 0.40
C GLN A 36 -1.91 24.44 -0.54
N VAL A 37 -2.08 23.12 -0.42
CA VAL A 37 -2.98 22.35 -1.30
C VAL A 37 -4.36 22.20 -0.64
N HIS A 38 -5.23 23.18 -0.91
CA HIS A 38 -6.66 23.07 -0.62
C HIS A 38 -7.33 22.04 -1.55
N SER A 39 -8.07 21.09 -0.98
CA SER A 39 -8.92 20.17 -1.72
C SER A 39 -10.06 20.94 -2.42
N PRO A 40 -10.40 20.70 -3.69
CA PRO A 40 -11.59 21.27 -4.29
C PRO A 40 -12.83 20.59 -3.68
N THR A 41 -13.48 21.27 -2.74
CA THR A 41 -14.85 20.98 -2.34
C THR A 41 -15.80 21.52 -3.41
N SER A 42 -16.56 20.64 -4.06
CA SER A 42 -17.84 20.98 -4.71
C SER A 42 -18.61 19.71 -5.09
N GLY A 43 -19.90 19.66 -4.76
CA GLY A 43 -20.86 18.83 -5.47
C GLY A 43 -21.77 17.96 -4.61
N THR A 44 -22.87 18.55 -4.15
CA THR A 44 -24.06 17.87 -3.63
C THR A 44 -24.56 16.83 -4.64
N CYS A 45 -24.44 15.53 -4.32
CA CYS A 45 -25.19 14.46 -4.99
C CYS A 45 -25.62 13.43 -3.93
N ALA A 46 -26.93 13.34 -3.71
CA ALA A 46 -27.53 12.30 -2.88
C ALA A 46 -27.29 10.92 -3.53
N PRO A 47 -26.86 9.88 -2.78
CA PRO A 47 -26.80 8.54 -3.33
C PRO A 47 -28.16 7.87 -3.20
N GLN A 48 -28.70 7.45 -4.34
CA GLN A 48 -29.79 6.47 -4.38
C GLN A 48 -29.29 5.13 -3.82
N HIS A 49 -30.13 4.57 -2.97
CA HIS A 49 -29.96 3.37 -2.18
C HIS A 49 -29.87 2.13 -3.09
N PHE A 50 -28.75 1.40 -3.04
CA PHE A 50 -28.69 -0.02 -3.40
C PHE A 50 -28.12 -0.78 -2.20
N HIS A 51 -28.98 -1.62 -1.62
CA HIS A 51 -28.69 -2.45 -0.46
C HIS A 51 -27.81 -3.65 -0.85
N PHE A 52 -26.61 -3.72 -0.28
CA PHE A 52 -25.97 -4.99 0.05
C PHE A 52 -25.00 -4.79 1.23
N GLY A 53 -25.29 -5.42 2.37
CA GLY A 53 -24.41 -5.49 3.54
C GLY A 53 -24.57 -4.34 4.55
N GLU A 54 -25.02 -4.70 5.74
CA GLU A 54 -25.31 -3.86 6.90
C GLU A 54 -24.14 -2.93 7.27
N SER A 55 -24.26 -1.65 6.88
CA SER A 55 -23.39 -0.56 7.32
C SER A 55 -23.91 -0.02 8.64
N LEU A 56 -23.33 -0.47 9.75
CA LEU A 56 -23.49 0.20 11.04
C LEU A 56 -22.55 1.39 11.08
N THR A 57 -23.10 2.56 10.75
CA THR A 57 -22.54 3.86 11.09
C THR A 57 -22.38 4.02 12.60
N ALA A 58 -21.36 4.77 13.01
CA ALA A 58 -21.07 5.35 14.33
C ALA A 58 -19.98 4.66 15.18
N GLU A 59 -18.82 5.34 15.26
CA GLU A 59 -17.75 5.16 16.26
C GLU A 59 -17.00 3.80 16.33
N GLY A 60 -16.74 3.16 15.19
CA GLY A 60 -15.87 1.98 15.15
C GLY A 60 -14.39 2.32 15.32
N ASN A 61 -13.90 2.41 16.56
CA ASN A 61 -12.45 2.39 16.83
C ASN A 61 -11.86 1.09 16.23
N LEU A 62 -10.75 1.17 15.49
CA LEU A 62 -10.05 0.01 14.91
C LEU A 62 -9.95 -1.16 15.90
N THR A 63 -9.76 -0.87 17.19
CA THR A 63 -9.73 -1.84 18.27
C THR A 63 -10.98 -2.72 18.37
N GLN A 64 -12.18 -2.17 18.18
CA GLN A 64 -13.42 -2.93 18.19
C GLN A 64 -13.52 -3.83 16.95
N LYS A 65 -13.11 -3.33 15.78
CA LYS A 65 -13.10 -4.11 14.55
C LYS A 65 -12.09 -5.25 14.61
N ILE A 66 -10.91 -5.01 15.20
CA ILE A 66 -9.92 -6.05 15.53
C ILE A 66 -10.54 -7.12 16.42
N ARG A 67 -11.27 -6.74 17.49
CA ARG A 67 -11.91 -7.71 18.39
C ARG A 67 -12.96 -8.56 17.66
N GLN A 68 -13.76 -7.94 16.80
CA GLN A 68 -14.77 -8.63 15.99
C GLN A 68 -14.12 -9.63 15.02
N CYS A 69 -13.10 -9.20 14.27
CA CYS A 69 -12.32 -10.06 13.38
C CYS A 69 -11.64 -11.22 14.11
N ARG A 70 -11.16 -11.00 15.35
CA ARG A 70 -10.61 -12.08 16.19
C ARG A 70 -11.68 -13.10 16.61
N SER A 71 -12.92 -12.67 16.84
CA SER A 71 -14.02 -13.58 17.15
C SER A 71 -14.54 -14.34 15.94
N SER A 72 -14.47 -13.75 14.73
CA SER A 72 -14.91 -14.39 13.49
C SER A 72 -13.81 -15.17 12.76
N GLY A 73 -12.56 -15.08 13.21
CA GLY A 73 -11.39 -15.68 12.56
C GLY A 73 -11.03 -15.04 11.22
N SER A 74 -11.68 -13.94 10.84
CA SER A 74 -11.43 -13.26 9.55
C SER A 74 -10.41 -12.14 9.74
N PRO A 75 -9.47 -11.93 8.80
CA PRO A 75 -8.59 -10.76 8.85
C PRO A 75 -9.40 -9.47 8.66
N ILE A 76 -8.89 -8.36 9.19
CA ILE A 76 -9.46 -7.03 8.93
C ILE A 76 -9.21 -6.66 7.47
N SER A 77 -10.23 -6.13 6.79
CA SER A 77 -10.10 -5.65 5.42
C SER A 77 -9.17 -4.44 5.33
N LEU A 78 -8.34 -4.39 4.29
CA LEU A 78 -7.53 -3.21 3.95
C LEU A 78 -8.37 -1.93 3.86
N GLU A 79 -9.58 -2.04 3.30
CA GLU A 79 -10.49 -0.90 3.13
C GLU A 79 -10.95 -0.33 4.48
N ASP A 80 -11.13 -1.19 5.47
CA ASP A 80 -11.51 -0.78 6.82
C ASP A 80 -10.38 -0.04 7.54
N ILE A 81 -9.15 -0.55 7.41
CA ILE A 81 -7.96 0.09 7.99
C ILE A 81 -7.76 1.46 7.33
N ALA A 82 -7.86 1.51 6.00
CA ALA A 82 -7.79 2.75 5.24
C ALA A 82 -8.86 3.73 5.72
N ALA A 83 -10.13 3.32 5.77
CA ALA A 83 -11.25 4.18 6.18
C ALA A 83 -11.03 4.79 7.58
N VAL A 84 -10.58 3.99 8.56
CA VAL A 84 -10.26 4.49 9.90
C VAL A 84 -9.10 5.50 9.87
N ASN A 85 -8.06 5.24 9.08
CA ASN A 85 -6.94 6.19 8.93
C ASN A 85 -7.40 7.51 8.28
N ARG A 86 -8.29 7.47 7.28
CA ARG A 86 -8.89 8.69 6.68
C ARG A 86 -9.80 9.44 7.65
N GLN A 87 -10.61 8.73 8.43
CA GLN A 87 -11.45 9.34 9.44
C GLN A 87 -10.61 10.03 10.52
N PHE A 88 -9.53 9.38 10.97
CA PHE A 88 -8.60 9.96 11.93
C PHE A 88 -7.92 11.22 11.38
N HIS A 89 -7.54 11.21 10.10
CA HIS A 89 -7.02 12.39 9.42
C HIS A 89 -8.00 13.57 9.44
N GLN A 90 -9.26 13.34 9.07
CA GLN A 90 -10.30 14.36 9.04
C GLN A 90 -10.53 14.97 10.43
N GLN A 91 -10.55 14.13 11.48
CA GLN A 91 -10.69 14.58 12.87
C GLN A 91 -9.51 15.47 13.31
N MET A 92 -8.29 15.15 12.86
CA MET A 92 -7.12 15.99 13.13
C MET A 92 -7.20 17.33 12.41
N GLU A 93 -7.68 17.37 11.16
CA GLU A 93 -7.80 18.61 10.38
C GLU A 93 -8.90 19.55 10.91
N CYS A 94 -10.01 19.03 11.42
CA CYS A 94 -11.08 19.87 11.98
C CYS A 94 -10.84 20.33 13.43
N GLY A 95 -9.68 20.03 14.01
CA GLY A 95 -9.33 20.41 15.39
C GLY A 95 -10.10 19.66 16.47
N GLN A 96 -10.93 18.67 16.12
CA GLN A 96 -11.68 17.83 17.06
C GLN A 96 -10.78 16.73 17.61
N ARG A 97 -9.82 17.12 18.45
CA ARG A 97 -8.87 16.20 19.06
C ARG A 97 -9.54 15.43 20.20
N ARG A 98 -10.25 14.33 19.91
CA ARG A 98 -10.48 13.30 20.95
C ARG A 98 -9.15 12.55 21.14
N ARG A 99 -8.53 12.69 22.32
CA ARG A 99 -7.37 11.88 22.72
C ARG A 99 -7.79 10.42 22.80
N THR A 100 -7.74 9.69 21.68
CA THR A 100 -7.87 8.24 21.69
C THR A 100 -6.46 7.67 21.92
N ASN A 101 -6.14 7.33 23.17
CA ASN A 101 -4.87 6.70 23.57
C ASN A 101 -4.72 5.24 23.07
N SER A 102 -5.40 4.85 21.99
CA SER A 102 -5.25 3.51 21.43
C SER A 102 -4.03 3.51 20.51
N ALA A 103 -3.04 2.68 20.84
CA ALA A 103 -1.86 2.41 20.01
C ALA A 103 -2.20 1.87 18.60
N LEU A 104 -3.49 1.58 18.34
CA LEU A 104 -4.02 1.02 17.11
C LEU A 104 -4.93 2.00 16.35
N SER A 105 -5.18 3.21 16.87
CA SER A 105 -5.88 4.26 16.13
C SER A 105 -4.94 4.87 15.10
N GLY A 106 -5.21 4.66 13.80
CA GLY A 106 -4.41 5.33 12.76
C GLY A 106 -3.03 4.71 12.57
N SER A 107 -2.91 3.43 12.18
CA SER A 107 -1.59 2.84 11.91
C SER A 107 -1.36 2.66 10.42
N LEU A 108 -0.49 3.49 9.85
CA LEU A 108 -0.04 3.34 8.46
C LEU A 108 0.78 2.07 8.26
N GLU A 109 1.44 1.59 9.30
CA GLU A 109 2.15 0.32 9.26
C GLU A 109 1.18 -0.85 9.07
N LEU A 110 0.06 -0.87 9.79
CA LEU A 110 -0.96 -1.90 9.60
C LEU A 110 -1.58 -1.83 8.20
N GLU A 111 -1.85 -0.62 7.70
CA GLU A 111 -2.38 -0.44 6.35
C GLU A 111 -1.38 -0.91 5.27
N ALA A 112 -0.09 -0.61 5.45
CA ALA A 112 0.97 -1.07 4.56
C ALA A 112 1.09 -2.60 4.55
N ILE A 113 1.08 -3.23 5.73
CA ILE A 113 1.14 -4.70 5.86
C ILE A 113 -0.08 -5.33 5.19
N ALA A 114 -1.28 -4.83 5.48
CA ALA A 114 -2.51 -5.32 4.86
C ALA A 114 -2.46 -5.19 3.34
N ALA A 115 -1.97 -4.07 2.82
CA ALA A 115 -1.84 -3.84 1.39
C ALA A 115 -0.84 -4.82 0.74
N VAL A 116 0.32 -5.03 1.35
CA VAL A 116 1.31 -6.01 0.86
C VAL A 116 0.68 -7.39 0.78
N HIS A 117 -0.01 -7.84 1.84
CA HIS A 117 -0.64 -9.15 1.88
C HIS A 117 -1.74 -9.31 0.84
N GLU A 118 -2.62 -8.32 0.70
CA GLU A 118 -3.78 -8.42 -0.17
C GLU A 118 -3.45 -8.23 -1.66
N LEU A 119 -2.48 -7.38 -1.97
CA LEU A 119 -2.10 -7.09 -3.36
C LEU A 119 -1.03 -8.03 -3.90
N ALA A 120 -0.32 -8.80 -3.05
CA ALA A 120 0.78 -9.67 -3.48
C ALA A 120 0.43 -10.63 -4.62
N SER A 121 -0.81 -11.11 -4.71
CA SER A 121 -1.26 -12.01 -5.79
C SER A 121 -1.75 -11.29 -7.05
N GLN A 122 -1.84 -9.96 -7.02
CA GLN A 122 -2.37 -9.12 -8.10
C GLN A 122 -1.29 -8.33 -8.82
N VAL A 123 -0.06 -8.38 -8.32
CA VAL A 123 1.11 -7.71 -8.91
C VAL A 123 2.29 -8.66 -8.99
N LYS A 124 3.30 -8.29 -9.77
CA LYS A 124 4.53 -9.08 -9.86
C LYS A 124 5.35 -8.99 -8.57
N GLN A 125 5.41 -7.80 -7.96
CA GLN A 125 6.10 -7.57 -6.69
C GLN A 125 5.47 -6.41 -5.94
N ILE A 126 5.39 -6.52 -4.62
CA ILE A 126 5.06 -5.42 -3.71
C ILE A 126 5.91 -5.52 -2.45
N SER A 127 6.47 -4.40 -2.00
CA SER A 127 7.25 -4.36 -0.77
C SER A 127 7.26 -2.96 -0.17
N VAL A 128 7.48 -2.87 1.14
CA VAL A 128 7.82 -1.59 1.77
C VAL A 128 9.23 -1.20 1.31
N SER A 129 9.46 0.08 1.00
CA SER A 129 10.78 0.57 0.60
C SER A 129 11.76 0.49 1.78
N GLU A 130 12.96 -0.01 1.53
CA GLU A 130 14.07 -0.04 2.50
C GLU A 130 14.96 1.20 2.43
N ILE A 131 14.86 1.95 1.33
CA ILE A 131 15.73 3.10 1.04
C ILE A 131 15.05 4.40 1.46
N LEU A 132 13.72 4.48 1.29
CA LEU A 132 12.95 5.70 1.52
C LEU A 132 12.55 5.87 2.99
N PRO A 133 12.33 7.11 3.45
CA PRO A 133 11.99 7.40 4.84
C PRO A 133 10.72 6.68 5.30
N ARG A 134 10.80 5.99 6.44
CA ARG A 134 9.64 5.39 7.12
C ARG A 134 9.42 6.07 8.46
N THR A 135 8.24 6.65 8.64
CA THR A 135 7.81 7.33 9.87
C THR A 135 6.41 6.88 10.27
N SER A 136 5.92 7.30 11.44
CA SER A 136 4.54 7.03 11.87
C SER A 136 3.48 7.70 10.99
N GLU A 137 3.85 8.73 10.22
CA GLU A 137 2.92 9.54 9.40
C GLU A 137 3.09 9.35 7.89
N LEU A 138 4.14 8.63 7.47
CA LEU A 138 4.51 8.44 6.08
C LEU A 138 5.25 7.12 5.91
N VAL A 139 4.76 6.29 4.99
CA VAL A 139 5.40 5.02 4.59
C VAL A 139 5.49 5.00 3.07
N PHE A 140 6.63 4.56 2.53
CA PHE A 140 6.78 4.32 1.09
C PHE A 140 6.75 2.83 0.76
N LEU A 141 6.09 2.51 -0.34
CA LEU A 141 6.00 1.15 -0.86
C LEU A 141 6.40 1.15 -2.33
N ASN A 142 7.02 0.06 -2.78
CA ASN A 142 7.29 -0.21 -4.17
C ASN A 142 6.33 -1.25 -4.68
N ILE A 143 5.82 -1.04 -5.89
CA ILE A 143 5.03 -2.01 -6.63
C ILE A 143 5.68 -2.20 -7.99
N LYS A 144 5.79 -3.45 -8.43
CA LYS A 144 6.06 -3.82 -9.81
C LYS A 144 4.84 -4.57 -10.33
N THR A 145 4.20 -4.01 -11.34
CA THR A 145 2.99 -4.61 -11.92
C THR A 145 3.34 -5.79 -12.84
N TYR A 146 2.35 -6.56 -13.28
CA TYR A 146 2.59 -7.67 -14.22
C TYR A 146 3.02 -7.20 -15.61
N GLU A 147 2.71 -5.94 -15.95
CA GLU A 147 3.19 -5.23 -17.13
C GLU A 147 4.65 -4.74 -16.98
N GLU A 148 5.37 -5.20 -15.94
CA GLU A 148 6.75 -4.85 -15.60
C GLU A 148 7.01 -3.39 -15.20
N HIS A 149 5.97 -2.56 -15.08
CA HIS A 149 6.12 -1.16 -14.71
C HIS A 149 6.39 -1.03 -13.19
N PRO A 150 7.50 -0.36 -12.80
CA PRO A 150 7.77 -0.07 -11.40
C PRO A 150 7.08 1.23 -10.97
N PHE A 151 6.61 1.26 -9.73
CA PHE A 151 6.04 2.44 -9.10
C PHE A 151 6.51 2.53 -7.66
N THR A 152 6.74 3.76 -7.19
CA THR A 152 6.84 4.07 -5.77
C THR A 152 5.57 4.79 -5.35
N LEU A 153 4.96 4.30 -4.29
CA LEU A 153 3.78 4.86 -3.65
C LEU A 153 4.16 5.47 -2.31
N GLU A 154 3.53 6.59 -1.95
CA GLU A 154 3.47 7.02 -0.56
C GLU A 154 2.11 6.67 0.03
N LEU A 155 2.15 6.33 1.31
CA LEU A 155 1.02 6.10 2.17
C LEU A 155 1.09 7.09 3.34
N THR A 156 -0.01 7.84 3.52
CA THR A 156 -0.20 8.79 4.62
C THR A 156 -1.58 8.62 5.23
N MET A 157 -1.87 9.36 6.31
CA MET A 157 -3.23 9.44 6.86
C MET A 157 -4.25 10.03 5.87
N LYS A 158 -3.80 10.79 4.86
CA LYS A 158 -4.67 11.31 3.80
C LYS A 158 -5.05 10.26 2.76
N GLY A 159 -4.21 9.24 2.55
CA GLY A 159 -4.40 8.27 1.49
C GLY A 159 -3.10 7.80 0.87
N TRP A 160 -3.28 7.10 -0.26
CA TRP A 160 -2.21 6.60 -1.11
C TRP A 160 -1.98 7.55 -2.27
N ARG A 161 -0.73 7.77 -2.67
CA ARG A 161 -0.40 8.57 -3.85
C ARG A 161 0.76 7.93 -4.59
N ILE A 162 0.73 8.03 -5.93
CA ILE A 162 1.82 7.59 -6.78
C ILE A 162 2.92 8.64 -6.75
N CYS A 163 4.05 8.33 -6.13
CA CYS A 163 5.18 9.26 -6.01
C CYS A 163 6.07 9.27 -7.26
N SER A 164 6.27 8.11 -7.88
CA SER A 164 7.12 7.99 -9.05
C SER A 164 6.79 6.72 -9.85
N MET A 165 7.17 6.72 -11.12
CA MET A 165 7.15 5.56 -12.02
C MET A 165 8.49 4.79 -12.00
N HIS A 166 9.23 4.91 -10.90
CA HIS A 166 10.48 4.23 -10.65
C HIS A 166 10.51 3.69 -9.23
N THR A 167 11.19 2.57 -9.03
CA THR A 167 11.42 1.96 -7.70
C THR A 167 12.27 2.88 -6.84
N ASP A 168 11.94 2.97 -5.55
CA ASP A 168 12.64 3.78 -4.54
C ASP A 168 12.85 5.24 -4.95
N CYS A 169 11.89 5.83 -5.67
CA CYS A 169 11.99 7.19 -6.17
C CYS A 169 10.80 8.05 -5.72
N MET A 170 11.08 9.29 -5.30
CA MET A 170 10.05 10.29 -5.00
C MET A 170 9.91 11.36 -6.09
N ASN A 171 10.69 11.26 -7.16
CA ASN A 171 10.64 12.23 -8.24
C ASN A 171 9.43 11.83 -9.12
N GLY A 172 8.31 12.51 -8.91
CA GLY A 172 7.16 12.44 -9.79
C GLY A 172 7.51 12.93 -11.19
N ASP A 173 6.73 12.50 -12.18
CA ASP A 173 6.83 13.00 -13.54
C ASP A 173 6.09 14.34 -13.68
N TYR A 174 6.81 15.38 -14.13
CA TYR A 174 6.23 16.69 -14.40
C TYR A 174 5.31 16.70 -15.63
N HIS A 175 5.37 15.67 -16.49
CA HIS A 175 4.42 15.51 -17.59
C HIS A 175 3.06 14.99 -17.12
N ASN A 176 2.99 14.33 -15.95
CA ASN A 176 1.75 13.81 -15.40
C ASN A 176 1.53 14.23 -13.94
N VAL A 177 1.56 15.54 -13.71
CA VAL A 177 1.37 16.14 -12.37
C VAL A 177 0.06 15.68 -11.72
N ALA A 178 -1.01 15.54 -12.50
CA ALA A 178 -2.32 15.12 -11.99
C ALA A 178 -2.27 13.72 -11.35
N LEU A 179 -1.52 12.77 -11.94
CA LEU A 179 -1.33 11.45 -11.37
C LEU A 179 -0.55 11.50 -10.05
N HIS A 180 0.50 12.33 -10.01
CA HIS A 180 1.42 12.41 -8.88
C HIS A 180 0.95 13.30 -7.72
N THR A 181 -0.16 14.00 -7.88
CA THR A 181 -0.76 14.87 -6.83
C THR A 181 -2.05 14.30 -6.25
N ARG A 182 -2.65 13.31 -6.92
CA ARG A 182 -3.91 12.68 -6.51
C ARG A 182 -3.72 11.68 -5.36
N TYR A 183 -4.51 11.83 -4.30
CA TYR A 183 -4.64 10.81 -3.27
C TYR A 183 -5.83 9.88 -3.56
N PHE A 184 -5.58 8.59 -3.40
CA PHE A 184 -6.53 7.49 -3.48
C PHE A 184 -6.87 7.02 -2.07
N GLN A 185 -8.09 6.48 -1.89
CA GLN A 185 -8.54 6.10 -0.55
C GLN A 185 -7.79 4.88 -0.02
N ASN A 186 -7.53 3.90 -0.89
CA ASN A 186 -6.90 2.62 -0.58
C ASN A 186 -5.98 2.16 -1.73
N ALA A 187 -5.14 1.15 -1.47
CA ALA A 187 -4.18 0.64 -2.45
C ALA A 187 -4.83 -0.02 -3.69
N LYS A 188 -6.05 -0.56 -3.58
CA LYS A 188 -6.75 -1.18 -4.72
C LYS A 188 -7.14 -0.14 -5.77
N GLU A 189 -7.57 1.04 -5.33
CA GLU A 189 -7.85 2.15 -6.25
C GLU A 189 -6.61 2.58 -7.02
N VAL A 190 -5.44 2.59 -6.37
CA VAL A 190 -4.17 2.84 -7.05
C VAL A 190 -3.90 1.76 -8.09
N LEU A 191 -4.04 0.48 -7.71
CA LEU A 191 -3.77 -0.66 -8.59
C LEU A 191 -4.60 -0.61 -9.88
N LYS A 192 -5.89 -0.26 -9.77
CA LYS A 192 -6.78 -0.09 -10.94
C LYS A 192 -6.27 0.95 -11.95
N VAL A 193 -5.53 1.96 -11.49
CA VAL A 193 -4.96 3.01 -12.35
C VAL A 193 -3.62 2.58 -12.93
N ILE A 194 -2.74 1.96 -12.14
CA ILE A 194 -1.37 1.65 -12.56
C ILE A 194 -1.22 0.30 -13.27
N SER A 195 -2.20 -0.60 -13.13
CA SER A 195 -2.20 -1.93 -13.74
C SER A 195 -3.63 -2.28 -14.18
N PRO A 196 -4.13 -1.72 -15.29
CA PRO A 196 -5.48 -2.03 -15.78
C PRO A 196 -5.67 -3.53 -16.07
N ASP A 197 -4.60 -4.26 -16.41
CA ASP A 197 -4.66 -5.67 -16.79
C ASP A 197 -4.46 -6.65 -15.62
N HIS A 198 -4.29 -6.17 -14.38
CA HIS A 198 -4.06 -7.05 -13.21
C HIS A 198 -5.15 -8.14 -13.06
N ALA A 199 -6.42 -7.78 -13.28
CA ALA A 199 -7.55 -8.69 -13.16
C ALA A 199 -7.57 -9.75 -14.28
N LYS A 200 -7.14 -9.37 -15.49
CA LYS A 200 -6.96 -10.30 -16.60
C LYS A 200 -5.86 -11.30 -16.29
N HIS A 201 -4.71 -10.84 -15.80
CA HIS A 201 -3.59 -11.71 -15.43
C HIS A 201 -3.98 -12.72 -14.34
N PHE A 202 -4.78 -12.31 -13.35
CA PHE A 202 -5.32 -13.22 -12.34
C PHE A 202 -6.20 -14.31 -12.98
N THR A 203 -7.12 -13.91 -13.86
CA THR A 203 -8.02 -14.83 -14.57
C THR A 203 -7.25 -15.81 -15.44
N ASP A 204 -6.27 -15.33 -16.20
CA ASP A 204 -5.42 -16.14 -17.07
C ASP A 204 -4.61 -17.17 -16.24
N CYS A 205 -4.05 -16.75 -15.10
CA CYS A 205 -3.32 -17.62 -14.20
C CYS A 205 -4.22 -18.71 -13.56
N LEU A 206 -5.44 -18.34 -13.15
CA LEU A 206 -6.43 -19.30 -12.65
C LEU A 206 -6.80 -20.32 -13.72
N ALA A 207 -7.13 -19.87 -14.94
CA ALA A 207 -7.48 -20.74 -16.05
C ALA A 207 -6.34 -21.72 -16.37
N GLN A 208 -5.09 -21.24 -16.34
CA GLN A 208 -3.91 -22.07 -16.55
C GLN A 208 -3.75 -23.13 -15.46
N ARG A 209 -3.92 -22.78 -14.19
CA ARG A 209 -3.85 -23.72 -13.06
C ARG A 209 -4.97 -24.76 -13.09
N LEU A 210 -6.20 -24.35 -13.39
CA LEU A 210 -7.33 -25.28 -13.58
C LEU A 210 -7.05 -26.27 -14.72
N SER A 211 -6.52 -25.78 -15.84
CA SER A 211 -6.15 -26.62 -16.99
C SER A 211 -4.99 -27.58 -16.67
N GLN A 212 -4.08 -27.21 -15.77
CA GLN A 212 -3.03 -28.11 -15.28
C GLN A 212 -3.64 -29.22 -14.41
N LEU A 213 -4.53 -28.87 -13.48
CA LEU A 213 -5.19 -29.84 -12.60
C LEU A 213 -6.01 -30.87 -13.39
N GLN A 214 -6.79 -30.43 -14.38
CA GLN A 214 -7.55 -31.33 -15.26
C GLN A 214 -6.66 -32.32 -16.01
N ARG A 215 -5.49 -31.87 -16.49
CA ARG A 215 -4.51 -32.76 -17.15
C ARG A 215 -3.90 -33.75 -16.17
N THR A 216 -3.58 -33.32 -14.95
CA THR A 216 -3.04 -34.22 -13.91
C THR A 216 -4.06 -35.26 -13.46
N SER A 217 -5.34 -34.89 -13.33
CA SER A 217 -6.39 -35.84 -12.97
C SER A 217 -6.66 -36.85 -14.09
N ALA A 218 -6.66 -36.40 -15.35
CA ALA A 218 -6.80 -37.29 -16.50
C ALA A 218 -5.62 -38.27 -16.63
N HIS A 219 -4.39 -37.79 -16.39
CA HIS A 219 -3.19 -38.64 -16.37
C HIS A 219 -3.19 -39.64 -15.19
N ALA A 220 -3.68 -39.23 -14.01
CA ALA A 220 -3.81 -40.14 -12.87
C ALA A 220 -4.86 -41.23 -13.12
N ALA A 221 -5.99 -40.90 -13.76
CA ALA A 221 -7.03 -41.87 -14.11
C ALA A 221 -6.57 -42.88 -15.18
N GLY A 222 -5.80 -42.44 -16.18
CA GLY A 222 -5.25 -43.33 -17.21
C GLY A 222 -4.24 -44.35 -16.67
N ARG A 223 -3.46 -43.98 -15.65
CA ARG A 223 -2.44 -44.87 -15.06
C ARG A 223 -3.02 -45.99 -14.18
N VAL A 224 -4.25 -45.79 -13.66
CA VAL A 224 -4.94 -46.82 -12.86
C VAL A 224 -5.52 -47.91 -13.76
N MET A 225 -5.88 -47.60 -15.01
CA MET A 225 -6.40 -48.59 -15.96
C MET A 225 -5.32 -49.48 -16.58
N GLU A 226 -4.06 -49.03 -16.63
CA GLU A 226 -2.94 -49.80 -17.20
C GLU A 226 -2.26 -50.74 -16.19
N ALA A 227 -2.57 -50.60 -14.89
CA ALA A 227 -1.99 -51.42 -13.82
C ALA A 227 -2.89 -52.60 -13.39
N THR A 228 -4.02 -52.83 -14.08
CA THR A 228 -4.98 -53.90 -13.80
C THR A 228 -5.03 -55.01 -14.87
N ASP A 229 -4.10 -55.03 -15.82
CA ASP A 229 -3.91 -56.14 -16.78
C ASP A 229 -2.66 -56.98 -16.46
#